data_AF-A0A4V2JEX9-F1
#
_entry.id   AF-A0A4V2JEX9-F1
#
_cell.length_a   1.000
_cell.length_b   1.000
_cell.length_c   1.000
_cell.angle_alpha   90.00
_cell.angle_beta   90.00
_cell.angle_gamma   90.00
#
_symmetry.space_group_name_H-M   'P 1'
#
loop_
_entity.id
_entity.type
_entity.pdbx_description
1 polymer ?
#
loop_
_entity_poly.entity_id
_entity_poly.type
_entity_poly.pdbx_seq_one_letter_code
_entity_poly.pdbx_strand_id
1 'polypeptide(L)'
;MELLFVVLISASLGLAARYVVRGRETFGAALLPSLSAAVSTIVWVGLLWGANWQFDGGWIWVAALVSGPVVAVIVGALIPARRRAADRALLTKLSGGKA
;
A
#
# COMPACT_ATOMS: atom_id res chain seq x y z
N MET A 1 -7.23 6.98 -21.36
CA MET A 1 -5.87 6.36 -21.33
C MET A 1 -5.14 6.68 -20.03
N GLU A 2 -5.64 7.62 -19.23
CA GLU A 2 -5.03 8.14 -17.99
C GLU A 2 -4.91 7.09 -16.89
N LEU A 3 -5.89 6.19 -16.77
CA LEU A 3 -5.90 5.15 -15.73
C LEU A 3 -4.66 4.25 -15.76
N LEU A 4 -4.14 3.91 -16.94
CA LEU A 4 -2.92 3.11 -17.07
C LEU A 4 -1.72 3.84 -16.45
N PHE A 5 -1.60 5.14 -16.68
CA PHE A 5 -0.53 5.94 -16.09
C PHE A 5 -0.69 6.06 -14.58
N VAL A 6 -1.90 6.27 -14.07
CA VAL A 6 -2.19 6.31 -12.62
C VAL A 6 -1.74 5.00 -11.97
N VAL A 7 -2.12 3.86 -12.55
CA VAL A 7 -1.75 2.53 -12.06
C VAL A 7 -0.24 2.34 -12.08
N LEU A 8 0.42 2.62 -13.19
CA LEU A 8 1.86 2.44 -13.35
C LEU A 8 2.67 3.33 -12.40
N ILE A 9 2.37 4.63 -12.38
CA ILE A 9 3.06 5.58 -11.50
C ILE A 9 2.84 5.19 -10.03
N SER A 10 1.60 4.87 -9.65
CA SER A 10 1.30 4.48 -8.27
C SER A 10 1.94 3.15 -7.88
N ALA A 11 2.03 2.18 -8.79
CA ALA A 11 2.75 0.93 -8.56
C ALA A 11 4.26 1.18 -8.36
N SER A 12 4.87 2.04 -9.19
CA SER A 12 6.27 2.45 -9.05
C SER A 12 6.53 3.18 -7.73
N LEU A 13 5.62 4.08 -7.31
CA LEU A 13 5.70 4.76 -6.02
C LEU A 13 5.52 3.79 -4.84
N GLY A 14 4.60 2.82 -4.96
CA GLY A 14 4.43 1.76 -3.97
C GLY A 14 5.65 0.85 -3.86
N LEU A 15 6.35 0.61 -4.98
CA LEU A 15 7.63 -0.08 -4.99
C LEU A 15 8.70 0.76 -4.27
N ALA A 16 8.82 2.05 -4.59
CA ALA A 16 9.74 2.95 -3.91
C ALA A 16 9.47 3.00 -2.39
N ALA A 17 8.20 3.04 -1.97
CA ALA A 17 7.79 3.00 -0.57
C ALA A 17 8.32 1.75 0.16
N ARG A 18 8.36 0.58 -0.50
CA ARG A 18 8.97 -0.64 0.07
C ARG A 18 10.42 -0.46 0.47
N TYR A 19 11.18 0.35 -0.27
CA TYR A 19 12.59 0.58 0.01
C TYR A 19 12.80 1.63 1.11
N VAL A 20 11.81 2.48 1.39
CA VAL A 20 11.84 3.47 2.47
C VAL A 20 11.43 2.84 3.82
N VAL A 21 10.50 1.89 3.78
CA VAL A 21 9.94 1.28 5.00
C VAL A 21 10.89 0.23 5.60
N ARG A 22 11.08 0.30 6.92
CA ARG A 22 11.83 -0.69 7.71
C ARG A 22 11.01 -1.96 7.92
N GLY A 23 11.66 -3.13 7.98
CA GLY A 23 10.95 -4.40 8.19
C GLY A 23 10.41 -5.04 6.90
N ARG A 24 10.88 -4.61 5.72
CA ARG A 24 10.46 -5.11 4.41
C ARG A 24 10.67 -6.62 4.20
N GLU A 25 11.51 -7.25 5.01
CA GLU A 25 11.72 -8.69 5.06
C GLU A 25 10.47 -9.45 5.51
N THR A 26 9.55 -8.79 6.22
CA THR A 26 8.35 -9.44 6.76
C THR A 26 7.20 -9.53 5.75
N PHE A 27 7.35 -9.08 4.50
CA PHE A 27 6.29 -9.18 3.49
C PHE A 27 6.85 -9.25 2.06
N GLY A 28 6.08 -9.87 1.15
CA GLY A 28 6.50 -10.09 -0.24
C GLY A 28 6.68 -8.80 -1.05
N ALA A 29 7.57 -8.84 -2.05
CA ALA A 29 7.96 -7.68 -2.87
C ALA A 29 6.79 -7.00 -3.59
N ALA A 30 5.82 -7.79 -4.04
CA ALA A 30 4.66 -7.29 -4.77
C ALA A 30 3.60 -6.61 -3.89
N LEU A 31 3.62 -6.80 -2.56
CA LEU A 31 2.52 -6.36 -1.69
C LEU A 31 2.27 -4.85 -1.76
N LEU A 32 3.31 -4.04 -1.56
CA LEU A 32 3.18 -2.58 -1.54
C LEU A 32 2.91 -1.97 -2.93
N PRO A 33 3.59 -2.40 -4.02
CA PRO A 33 3.23 -2.00 -5.38
C PRO A 33 1.76 -2.30 -5.71
N SER A 34 1.30 -3.53 -5.47
CA SER A 34 -0.07 -3.95 -5.79
C SER A 34 -1.10 -3.19 -4.96
N LEU A 35 -0.84 -2.99 -3.66
CA LEU A 35 -1.74 -2.24 -2.78
C LEU A 35 -1.84 -0.78 -3.20
N SER A 36 -0.70 -0.13 -3.49
CA SER A 36 -0.66 1.25 -3.97
C SER A 36 -1.46 1.42 -5.27
N ALA A 37 -1.25 0.52 -6.24
CA ALA A 37 -1.98 0.53 -7.50
C ALA A 37 -3.49 0.32 -7.30
N ALA A 38 -3.88 -0.65 -6.47
CA ALA A 38 -5.28 -0.97 -6.21
C ALA A 38 -6.01 0.22 -5.56
N VAL A 39 -5.43 0.81 -4.51
CA VAL A 39 -6.00 1.96 -3.81
C VAL A 39 -6.13 3.16 -4.75
N SER A 40 -5.08 3.48 -5.51
CA SER A 40 -5.11 4.62 -6.44
C SER A 40 -6.16 4.45 -7.53
N THR A 41 -6.35 3.21 -8.01
CA THR A 41 -7.40 2.87 -8.99
C THR A 41 -8.79 3.05 -8.39
N ILE A 42 -9.01 2.53 -7.18
CA ILE A 42 -10.30 2.67 -6.47
C ILE A 42 -10.62 4.16 -6.23
N VAL A 43 -9.64 4.95 -5.80
CA VAL A 43 -9.80 6.38 -5.57
C VAL A 43 -10.11 7.12 -6.87
N TRP A 44 -9.39 6.85 -7.95
CA TRP A 44 -9.66 7.47 -9.25
C TRP A 44 -11.09 7.17 -9.72
N VAL A 45 -11.47 5.89 -9.75
CA VAL A 45 -12.82 5.48 -10.19
C VAL A 45 -13.88 6.03 -9.25
N GLY A 46 -13.64 6.05 -7.95
CA GLY A 46 -14.54 6.64 -6.96
C GLY A 46 -14.75 8.15 -7.14
N LEU A 47 -13.69 8.90 -7.45
CA LEU A 47 -13.79 10.34 -7.73
C LEU A 47 -14.49 10.62 -9.05
N LEU A 48 -14.21 9.83 -10.09
CA LEU A 48 -14.79 10.01 -11.41
C LEU A 48 -16.29 9.73 -11.42
N TRP A 49 -16.72 8.62 -10.80
CA TRP A 49 -18.12 8.17 -10.83
C TRP A 49 -18.93 8.70 -9.63
N GLY A 50 -18.33 8.74 -8.44
CA GLY A 50 -19.02 9.14 -7.21
C GLY A 50 -19.06 10.64 -6.98
N ALA A 51 -17.94 11.34 -7.23
CA ALA A 51 -17.85 12.79 -7.07
C ALA A 51 -18.05 13.58 -8.38
N ASN A 52 -18.25 12.87 -9.50
CA ASN A 52 -18.41 13.43 -10.85
C ASN A 52 -17.28 14.40 -11.24
N TRP A 53 -16.06 14.12 -10.76
CA TRP A 53 -14.89 14.91 -11.10
C TRP A 53 -14.50 14.72 -12.57
N GLN A 54 -14.05 15.81 -13.20
CA GLN A 54 -13.54 15.77 -14.57
C GLN A 54 -12.22 15.00 -14.62
N PHE A 55 -12.08 14.12 -15.62
CA PHE A 55 -10.87 13.33 -15.84
C PHE A 55 -9.64 14.22 -16.14
N ASP A 56 -9.87 15.41 -16.72
CA ASP A 56 -8.84 16.40 -17.05
C ASP A 56 -8.54 17.36 -15.88
N GLY A 57 -9.19 17.17 -14.74
CA GLY A 57 -8.93 17.96 -13.54
C GLY A 57 -7.61 17.55 -12.90
N GLY A 58 -6.60 18.42 -12.85
CA GLY A 58 -5.31 18.12 -12.22
C GLY A 58 -5.40 17.61 -10.77
N TRP A 59 -6.46 17.95 -10.04
CA TRP A 59 -6.69 17.45 -8.68
C TRP A 59 -7.02 15.96 -8.59
N ILE A 60 -7.67 15.37 -9.61
CA ILE A 60 -7.98 13.94 -9.60
C ILE A 60 -6.70 13.11 -9.63
N TRP A 61 -5.69 13.61 -10.35
CA TRP A 61 -4.35 13.03 -10.40
C TRP A 61 -3.66 13.09 -9.05
N VAL A 62 -3.67 14.25 -8.39
CA VAL A 62 -3.06 14.39 -7.06
C VAL A 62 -3.71 13.44 -6.07
N ALA A 63 -5.04 13.40 -6.00
CA ALA A 63 -5.76 12.53 -5.08
C ALA A 63 -5.47 11.05 -5.32
N ALA A 64 -5.52 10.60 -6.59
CA ALA A 64 -5.24 9.21 -6.93
C ALA A 64 -3.78 8.84 -6.67
N LEU A 65 -2.81 9.63 -7.15
CA LEU A 65 -1.38 9.34 -7.02
C LEU A 65 -0.86 9.43 -5.58
N VAL A 66 -1.48 10.23 -4.72
CA VAL A 66 -1.07 10.34 -3.30
C VAL A 66 -1.70 9.24 -2.46
N SER A 67 -2.98 8.90 -2.70
CA SER A 67 -3.72 7.95 -1.86
C SER A 67 -3.07 6.57 -1.77
N GLY A 68 -2.68 5.98 -2.90
CA GLY A 68 -2.06 4.65 -2.93
C GLY A 68 -0.74 4.55 -2.19
N PRO A 69 0.27 5.39 -2.51
CA PRO A 69 1.56 5.38 -1.83
C PRO A 69 1.44 5.66 -0.32
N VAL A 70 0.54 6.56 0.09
CA VAL A 70 0.27 6.83 1.51
C VAL A 70 -0.23 5.56 2.20
N VAL A 71 -1.22 4.88 1.63
CA VAL A 71 -1.73 3.62 2.20
C VAL A 71 -0.65 2.54 2.21
N ALA A 72 0.16 2.43 1.15
CA ALA A 72 1.27 1.48 1.09
C ALA A 72 2.32 1.74 2.19
N VAL A 73 2.68 2.99 2.46
CA VAL A 73 3.61 3.34 3.56
C VAL A 73 3.01 2.99 4.91
N ILE A 74 1.75 3.34 5.16
CA ILE A 74 1.04 3.03 6.42
C ILE A 74 1.02 1.51 6.65
N VAL A 75 0.56 0.75 5.66
CA VAL A 75 0.47 -0.71 5.78
C VAL A 75 1.86 -1.35 5.91
N GLY A 76 2.84 -0.88 5.14
CA GLY A 76 4.22 -1.32 5.24
C GLY A 76 4.83 -1.09 6.61
N ALA A 77 4.49 0.02 7.29
CA ALA A 77 4.98 0.32 8.63
C ALA A 77 4.29 -0.53 9.72
N LEU A 78 3.02 -0.89 9.53
CA LEU A 78 2.23 -1.63 10.53
C LEU A 78 2.46 -3.15 10.49
N ILE A 79 2.64 -3.73 9.30
CA ILE A 79 2.79 -5.19 9.14
C ILE A 79 3.97 -5.76 9.96
N PRO A 80 5.20 -5.20 9.94
CA PRO A 80 6.33 -5.77 10.66
C PRO A 80 6.11 -5.88 12.16
N ALA A 81 5.49 -4.86 12.77
CA ALA A 81 5.19 -4.85 14.20
C ALA A 81 4.21 -5.98 14.56
N ARG A 82 3.13 -6.12 13.77
CA ARG A 82 2.13 -7.18 13.99
C ARG A 82 2.68 -8.57 13.73
N ARG A 83 3.49 -8.75 12.68
CA ARG A 83 4.12 -10.04 12.37
C ARG A 83 5.07 -10.48 13.47
N ARG A 84 5.95 -9.61 13.94
CA ARG A 84 6.88 -9.93 15.04
C ARG A 84 6.15 -10.28 16.34
N ALA A 85 5.02 -9.63 16.64
CA ALA A 85 4.20 -9.95 17.80
C ALA A 85 3.54 -11.34 17.67
N ALA A 86 2.97 -11.64 16.50
CA ALA A 86 2.37 -12.94 16.21
C ALA A 86 3.41 -14.07 16.25
N ASP A 87 4.59 -13.84 15.67
CA ASP A 87 5.68 -14.83 15.64
C ASP A 87 6.18 -15.14 17.07
N ARG A 88 6.32 -14.12 17.94
CA ARG A 88 6.66 -14.33 19.36
C ARG A 88 5.59 -15.12 20.10
N ALA A 89 4.32 -14.78 19.93
CA ALA A 89 3.21 -15.49 20.58
C ALA A 89 3.16 -16.97 20.15
N LEU A 90 3.40 -17.22 18.86
CA LEU A 90 3.49 -18.58 18.33
C LEU A 90 4.70 -19.34 18.90
N LEU A 91 5.87 -18.70 18.99
CA LEU A 91 7.07 -19.31 19.57
C LEU A 91 6.86 -19.69 21.05
N THR A 92 6.28 -18.80 21.86
CA THR A 92 5.97 -19.10 23.27
C THR A 92 5.00 -20.28 23.39
N LYS A 93 3.98 -20.35 22.51
CA LYS A 93 3.03 -21.48 22.48
C LYS A 93 3.71 -22.79 22.12
N LEU A 94 4.61 -22.78 21.12
CA LEU A 94 5.29 -23.98 20.64
C LEU A 94 6.44 -24.45 21.56
N SER A 95 7.10 -23.52 22.26
CA SER A 95 8.14 -23.84 23.24
C SER A 95 7.60 -24.29 24.60
N GLY A 96 6.29 -24.30 24.79
CA GLY A 96 5.66 -24.63 26.07
C GLY A 96 5.94 -23.59 27.16
N GLY A 97 6.10 -22.31 26.78
CA GLY A 97 6.37 -21.21 27.70
C GLY A 97 7.82 -21.05 28.15
N LYS A 98 8.76 -21.75 27.51
CA LYS A 98 10.20 -21.72 27.86
C LYS A 98 11.01 -20.68 27.07
N ALA A 99 10.37 -19.95 26.16
CA ALA A 99 10.97 -18.92 25.32
C ALA A 99 10.68 -17.51 25.84
#